data_AF-I0R439-F1
#
_entry.id   AF-I0R439-F1
#
_cell.length_a   1.000
_cell.length_b   1.000
_cell.length_c   1.000
_cell.angle_alpha   90.00
_cell.angle_beta   90.00
_cell.angle_gamma   90.00
#
_symmetry.space_group_name_H-M   'P 1'
#
loop_
_entity.id
_entity.type
_entity.pdbx_description
1 polymer ?
#
loop_
_entity_poly.entity_id
_entity_poly.type
_entity_poly.pdbx_seq_one_letter_code
_entity_poly.pdbx_strand_id
1 'polypeptide(L)' 'MKGFFEIAEEQGIEKGLKQGRTEGRAEGIERGADMVSELNTILAKEGNLETIIKANTDKVYRHELLKKYRLLR' A
#
# COMPACT_ATOMS: atom_id res chain seq x y z
N MET A 1 -21.34 -31.12 -19.52
CA MET A 1 -21.27 -29.74 -20.04
C MET A 1 -21.77 -28.85 -18.92
N LYS A 2 -21.02 -27.80 -18.54
CA LYS A 2 -21.47 -26.90 -17.47
C LYS A 2 -22.73 -26.16 -17.91
N GLY A 3 -23.65 -25.93 -16.98
CA GLY A 3 -24.87 -25.17 -17.23
C GLY A 3 -24.59 -23.68 -17.38
N PHE A 4 -25.52 -22.95 -18.00
CA PHE A 4 -25.42 -21.48 -18.13
C PHE A 4 -25.21 -20.78 -16.77
N PHE A 5 -25.90 -21.23 -15.72
CA PHE A 5 -25.77 -20.68 -14.37
C PHE A 5 -24.39 -20.91 -13.76
N GLU A 6 -23.82 -22.10 -13.92
CA GLU A 6 -22.47 -22.41 -13.43
C GLU A 6 -21.41 -21.53 -14.12
N ILE A 7 -21.56 -21.30 -15.43
CA ILE A 7 -20.66 -20.42 -16.19
C ILE A 7 -20.80 -18.97 -15.72
N ALA A 8 -22.02 -18.49 -15.50
CA ALA A 8 -22.27 -17.13 -15.04
C ALA A 8 -21.72 -16.88 -13.62
N GLU A 9 -21.86 -17.85 -12.72
CA GLU A 9 -21.32 -17.81 -11.36
C GLU A 9 -19.79 -17.75 -11.36
N GLU A 10 -19.13 -18.63 -12.11
CA GLU A 10 -17.66 -18.65 -12.23
C GLU A 10 -17.13 -17.32 -12.77
N GLN A 11 -17.76 -16.76 -13.80
CA GLN A 11 -17.38 -15.46 -14.36
C GLN A 11 -17.63 -14.31 -13.37
N GLY A 12 -18.71 -14.37 -12.60
CA GLY A 12 -19.01 -13.38 -11.57
C GLY A 12 -17.94 -13.34 -10.48
N ILE A 13 -17.54 -14.51 -9.97
CA ILE A 13 -16.48 -14.66 -8.97
C ILE A 13 -15.14 -14.16 -9.53
N GLU A 14 -14.78 -14.59 -10.74
CA GLU A 14 -13.52 -14.17 -11.37
C GLU A 14 -13.44 -12.64 -11.53
N LYS A 15 -14.53 -12.02 -12.03
CA LYS A 15 -14.62 -10.56 -12.17
C LYS A 15 -14.50 -9.85 -10.83
N GLY A 16 -15.23 -10.33 -9.80
CA GLY A 16 -15.19 -9.76 -8.46
C GLY A 16 -13.79 -9.82 -7.83
N LEU A 17 -13.10 -10.96 -7.96
CA LEU A 17 -11.73 -11.12 -7.47
C LEU A 17 -10.74 -10.22 -8.21
N LYS A 18 -10.88 -10.11 -9.54
CA LYS A 18 -10.02 -9.25 -10.36
C LYS A 18 -10.21 -7.78 -9.98
N GLN A 19 -11.46 -7.33 -9.89
CA GLN A 19 -11.79 -5.96 -9.51
C GLN A 19 -11.29 -5.63 -8.11
N GLY A 20 -11.59 -6.47 -7.12
CA GLY A 20 -11.14 -6.26 -5.74
C GLY A 20 -9.61 -6.21 -5.59
N ARG A 21 -8.86 -7.04 -6.35
CA ARG A 21 -7.39 -6.97 -6.38
C ARG A 21 -6.87 -5.67 -7.00
N THR A 22 -7.51 -5.21 -8.09
CA THR A 22 -7.11 -3.97 -8.76
C THR A 22 -7.39 -2.76 -7.89
N GLU A 23 -8.60 -2.63 -7.35
CA GLU A 23 -9.00 -1.53 -6.47
C GLU A 23 -8.18 -1.53 -5.17
N GLY A 24 -8.06 -2.68 -4.49
CA GLY A 24 -7.26 -2.78 -3.27
C GLY A 24 -5.77 -2.48 -3.49
N ARG A 25 -5.22 -2.82 -4.67
CA ARG A 25 -3.85 -2.43 -5.02
C ARG A 25 -3.73 -0.93 -5.26
N ALA A 26 -4.68 -0.32 -5.96
CA ALA A 26 -4.68 1.12 -6.22
C ALA A 26 -4.77 1.91 -4.90
N GLU A 27 -5.74 1.59 -4.04
CA GLU A 27 -5.88 2.21 -2.73
C GLU A 27 -4.64 1.99 -1.84
N GLY A 28 -4.06 0.79 -1.87
CA GLY A 28 -2.85 0.49 -1.11
C GLY A 28 -1.63 1.30 -1.56
N ILE A 29 -1.52 1.58 -2.87
CA ILE A 29 -0.46 2.43 -3.42
C ILE A 29 -0.66 3.88 -3.00
N GLU A 30 -1.89 4.41 -3.11
CA GLU A 30 -2.22 5.79 -2.73
C GLU A 30 -1.95 6.03 -1.24
N ARG A 31 -2.51 5.20 -0.35
CA ARG A 31 -2.27 5.30 1.10
C ARG A 31 -0.79 5.14 1.43
N GLY A 32 -0.09 4.25 0.74
CA GLY A 32 1.35 4.07 0.90
C GLY A 32 2.15 5.32 0.53
N ALA A 33 1.77 6.00 -0.55
CA ALA A 33 2.41 7.25 -0.98
C ALA A 33 2.17 8.38 0.03
N ASP A 34 0.94 8.52 0.54
CA ASP A 34 0.59 9.52 1.56
C ASP A 34 1.42 9.33 2.84
N MET A 35 1.50 8.09 3.34
CA MET A 35 2.28 7.77 4.53
C MET A 35 3.78 8.08 4.36
N VAL A 36 4.35 7.79 3.19
CA VAL A 36 5.76 8.10 2.91
C VAL A 36 5.99 9.60 2.76
N SER A 37 5.05 10.33 2.17
CA SER A 37 5.09 11.79 2.07
C SER A 37 5.07 12.46 3.45
N GLU A 38 4.18 12.00 4.34
CA GLU A 38 4.11 12.48 5.71
C GLU A 38 5.38 12.17 6.50
N LEU A 39 5.91 10.95 6.37
CA LEU A 39 7.20 10.57 6.97
C LEU A 39 8.33 11.50 6.48
N ASN A 40 8.45 11.74 5.18
CA ASN A 40 9.48 12.61 4.63
C ASN A 40 9.36 14.05 5.16
N THR A 41 8.13 14.55 5.36
CA THR A 41 7.89 15.87 5.97
C THR A 41 8.39 15.93 7.42
N ILE A 42 8.16 14.88 8.20
CA ILE A 42 8.64 14.78 9.59
C ILE A 42 10.17 14.76 9.62
N LEU A 43 10.78 13.85 8.84
CA LEU A 43 12.23 13.69 8.83
C LEU A 43 12.96 14.92 8.29
N ALA A 44 12.38 15.63 7.31
CA ALA A 44 12.92 16.89 6.81
C ALA A 44 12.95 17.97 7.91
N LYS A 45 11.92 18.04 8.77
CA LYS A 45 11.88 18.96 9.92
C LYS A 45 12.89 18.60 11.00
N GLU A 46 13.22 17.31 11.16
CA GLU A 46 14.25 16.84 12.09
C GLU A 46 15.68 17.14 11.58
N GLY A 47 15.86 17.43 10.29
CA GLY A 47 17.13 17.89 9.71
C GLY A 47 18.21 16.81 9.56
N ASN A 48 17.88 15.53 9.78
CA ASN A 48 18.83 14.43 9.63
C ASN A 48 18.75 13.79 8.23
N LEU A 49 19.63 14.24 7.33
CA LEU A 49 19.70 13.76 5.95
C LEU A 49 20.01 12.25 5.86
N GLU A 50 20.84 11.70 6.75
CA GLU A 50 21.18 10.28 6.76
C GLU A 50 19.93 9.42 7.05
N THR A 51 19.12 9.86 7.99
CA THR A 51 17.84 9.21 8.33
C THR A 51 16.87 9.24 7.16
N ILE A 52 16.76 10.37 6.45
CA ILE A 52 15.93 10.51 5.24
C ILE A 52 16.39 9.54 4.16
N ILE A 53 17.69 9.50 3.86
CA ILE A 53 18.24 8.61 2.82
C ILE A 53 17.97 7.16 3.18
N LYS A 54 18.28 6.76 4.42
CA LYS A 54 18.06 5.39 4.89
C LYS A 54 16.58 5.01 4.85
N ALA A 55 15.67 5.90 5.26
CA ALA A 55 14.23 5.65 5.20
C ALA A 55 13.73 5.48 3.76
N ASN A 56 14.37 6.10 2.76
CA ASN A 56 13.96 5.94 1.36
C ASN A 56 14.50 4.65 0.72
N THR A 57 15.69 4.18 1.12
CA THR A 57 16.34 3.00 0.51
C THR A 57 16.12 1.70 1.27
N ASP A 58 15.88 1.74 2.58
CA ASP A 58 15.66 0.58 3.44
C ASP A 58 14.17 0.47 3.83
N LYS A 59 13.49 -0.53 3.26
CA LYS A 59 12.07 -0.77 3.52
C LYS A 59 11.80 -1.16 4.98
N VAL A 60 12.68 -1.92 5.62
CA VAL A 60 12.48 -2.38 7.01
C VAL A 60 12.61 -1.17 7.93
N TYR A 61 13.67 -0.39 7.76
CA TYR A 61 13.87 0.85 8.52
C TYR A 61 12.72 1.85 8.31
N ARG A 62 12.25 2.02 7.06
CA ARG A 62 11.05 2.82 6.77
C ARG A 62 9.83 2.32 7.55
N HIS A 63 9.61 1.02 7.58
CA HIS A 63 8.47 0.42 8.29
C HIS A 63 8.55 0.66 9.80
N GLU A 64 9.74 0.58 10.39
CA GLU A 64 9.96 0.92 11.80
C GLU A 64 9.65 2.38 12.09
N LEU A 65 10.10 3.30 11.25
CA LEU A 65 9.79 4.73 11.39
C LEU A 65 8.30 5.02 11.21
N LEU A 66 7.66 4.42 10.21
CA LEU A 66 6.21 4.55 10.02
C LEU A 66 5.42 4.10 11.26
N LYS A 67 5.87 3.05 11.98
CA LYS A 67 5.29 2.67 13.27
C LYS A 67 5.61 3.67 14.37
N LYS A 68 6.88 4.09 14.49
CA LYS A 68 7.37 5.05 15.49
C LYS A 68 6.55 6.35 15.45
N TYR A 69 6.29 6.88 14.25
CA TYR A 69 5.51 8.09 14.03
C TYR A 69 4.00 7.83 13.89
N ARG A 70 3.53 6.59 14.11
CA ARG A 70 2.11 6.19 14.07
C ARG A 70 1.41 6.49 12.74
N LEU A 71 2.16 6.39 11.64
CA LEU A 71 1.67 6.56 10.27
C LEU A 71 1.10 5.27 9.69
N LEU A 72 1.52 4.10 10.20
CA LEU A 72 0.88 2.81 9.93
C LEU A 72 -0.38 2.66 10.79
N ARG A 73 -1.54 2.61 10.14
CA ARG A 73 -2.84 2.30 10.74
C ARG A 73 -3.16 0.81 10.64
#